data_AF-A0A7S1NM19-F1
#
_entry.id   AF-A0A7S1NM19-F1
#
_cell.length_a   1.000
_cell.length_b   1.000
_cell.length_c   1.000
_cell.angle_alpha   90.00
_cell.angle_beta   90.00
_cell.angle_gamma   90.00
#
_symmetry.space_group_name_H-M   'P 1'
#
loop_
_entity.id
_entity.type
_entity.pdbx_description
1 polymer ?
#
loop_
_entity_poly.entity_id
_entity_poly.type
_entity_poly.pdbx_seq_one_letter_code
_entity_poly.pdbx_strand_id
1 'polypeptide(L)'
;CIGVFRVQAEKAKKEADIAAYLDDDKAAEAKERGNEFFKANKYPEAIQEYTEAIKRNPKDHTFYSNRAAGYMKMGEYNHALKDCDAALELSPEFVKAMTRKADCYYWTKEYHKALEWYQKCLKIEPDNQQLREGVDRTLRQINVSQGDEVDEDRVRRAMADPEIQAMLSDPILQMALRDFQENPAAAQQHLQNPEMRSKIEKLIAAGVIRTSSR
;
A
#
# COMPACT_ATOMS: atom_id res chain seq x y z
N CYS A 1 -15.77 -22.48 36.53
CA CYS A 1 -15.53 -23.59 35.57
C CYS A 1 -16.59 -23.66 34.45
N ILE A 2 -17.90 -23.63 34.72
CA ILE A 2 -18.97 -23.79 33.70
C ILE A 2 -18.91 -22.75 32.55
N GLY A 3 -18.61 -21.48 32.85
CA GLY A 3 -18.51 -20.42 31.82
C GLY A 3 -17.35 -20.62 30.83
N VAL A 4 -16.23 -21.19 31.29
CA VAL A 4 -15.06 -21.46 30.43
C VAL A 4 -15.35 -22.62 29.49
N PHE A 5 -16.01 -23.67 29.97
CA PHE A 5 -16.44 -24.81 29.14
C PHE A 5 -17.45 -24.40 28.06
N ARG A 6 -18.38 -23.48 28.38
CA ARG A 6 -19.34 -22.97 27.40
C ARG A 6 -18.67 -22.17 26.28
N VAL A 7 -17.74 -21.28 26.62
CA VAL A 7 -16.97 -20.51 25.63
C VAL A 7 -16.12 -21.42 24.74
N GLN A 8 -15.52 -22.46 25.31
CA GLN A 8 -14.74 -23.45 24.56
C GLN A 8 -15.62 -24.26 23.61
N ALA A 9 -16.80 -24.70 24.04
CA ALA A 9 -17.74 -25.43 23.20
C ALA A 9 -18.30 -24.56 22.05
N GLU A 10 -18.61 -23.29 22.30
CA GLU A 10 -19.05 -22.34 21.26
C GLU A 10 -17.92 -22.07 20.24
N LYS A 11 -16.67 -21.98 20.69
CA LYS A 11 -15.50 -21.83 19.81
C LYS A 11 -15.28 -23.08 18.94
N ALA A 12 -15.30 -24.27 19.54
CA ALA A 12 -15.12 -25.52 18.83
C ALA A 12 -16.21 -25.75 17.77
N LYS A 13 -17.47 -25.39 18.08
CA LYS A 13 -18.56 -25.43 17.10
C LYS A 13 -18.30 -24.49 15.92
N LYS A 14 -17.90 -23.24 16.18
CA LYS A 14 -17.57 -22.29 15.10
C LYS A 14 -16.41 -22.77 14.24
N GLU A 15 -15.38 -23.36 14.84
CA GLU A 15 -14.24 -23.93 14.10
C GLU A 15 -14.66 -25.11 13.23
N ALA A 16 -15.53 -25.99 13.75
CA ALA A 16 -16.08 -27.10 12.98
C ALA A 16 -16.99 -26.62 11.83
N ASP A 17 -17.84 -25.62 12.09
CA ASP A 17 -18.71 -25.02 11.06
C ASP A 17 -17.88 -24.34 9.96
N ILE A 18 -16.79 -23.63 10.32
CA ILE A 18 -15.85 -23.05 9.35
C ILE A 18 -15.17 -24.15 8.55
N ALA A 19 -14.64 -25.18 9.22
CA ALA A 19 -13.95 -26.29 8.55
C ALA A 19 -14.86 -27.03 7.57
N ALA A 20 -16.13 -27.23 7.94
CA ALA A 20 -17.13 -27.83 7.06
C ALA A 20 -17.53 -26.94 5.87
N TYR A 21 -17.28 -25.63 5.97
CA TYR A 21 -17.54 -24.67 4.90
C TYR A 21 -16.37 -24.56 3.91
N LEU A 22 -15.17 -25.00 4.31
CA LEU A 22 -13.99 -24.97 3.46
C LEU A 22 -14.13 -25.94 2.29
N ASP A 23 -13.93 -25.43 1.09
CA ASP A 23 -14.13 -26.17 -0.16
C ASP A 23 -13.39 -25.44 -1.29
N ASP A 24 -12.25 -26.00 -1.70
CA ASP A 24 -11.36 -25.36 -2.68
C ASP A 24 -12.00 -25.23 -4.07
N ASP A 25 -12.80 -26.21 -4.48
CA ASP A 25 -13.50 -26.19 -5.76
C ASP A 25 -14.56 -25.08 -5.77
N LYS A 26 -15.37 -24.97 -4.71
CA LYS A 26 -16.32 -23.86 -4.57
C LYS A 26 -15.64 -22.51 -4.42
N ALA A 27 -14.46 -22.46 -3.81
CA ALA A 27 -13.66 -21.24 -3.76
C ALA A 27 -13.25 -20.80 -5.17
N ALA A 28 -12.78 -21.75 -6.00
CA ALA A 28 -12.41 -21.50 -7.38
C ALA A 28 -13.61 -21.06 -8.23
N GLU A 29 -14.76 -21.71 -8.09
CA GLU A 29 -16.01 -21.31 -8.75
C GLU A 29 -16.44 -19.89 -8.38
N ALA A 30 -16.41 -19.55 -7.08
CA ALA A 30 -16.72 -18.20 -6.61
C ALA A 30 -15.74 -17.17 -7.18
N LYS A 31 -14.44 -17.48 -7.22
CA LYS A 31 -13.44 -16.62 -7.89
C LYS A 31 -13.78 -16.41 -9.36
N GLU A 32 -14.16 -17.44 -10.12
CA GLU A 32 -14.50 -17.27 -11.53
C GLU A 32 -15.76 -16.42 -11.74
N ARG A 33 -16.82 -16.62 -10.94
CA ARG A 33 -17.99 -15.71 -10.96
C ARG A 33 -17.60 -14.27 -10.62
N GLY A 34 -16.73 -14.09 -9.62
CA GLY A 34 -16.16 -12.80 -9.28
C GLY A 34 -15.40 -12.16 -10.47
N ASN A 35 -14.64 -12.95 -11.22
CA ASN A 35 -13.94 -12.49 -12.42
C ASN A 35 -14.93 -12.07 -13.53
N GLU A 36 -16.03 -12.81 -13.71
CA GLU A 36 -17.09 -12.47 -14.67
C GLU A 36 -17.76 -11.14 -14.33
N PHE A 37 -18.17 -10.96 -13.06
CA PHE A 37 -18.73 -9.69 -12.59
C PHE A 37 -17.72 -8.54 -12.74
N PHE A 38 -16.44 -8.79 -12.43
CA PHE A 38 -15.39 -7.79 -12.57
C PHE A 38 -15.22 -7.35 -14.04
N LYS A 39 -15.19 -8.30 -14.98
CA LYS A 39 -15.15 -8.01 -16.43
C LYS A 39 -16.39 -7.26 -16.91
N ALA A 40 -17.55 -7.53 -16.31
CA ALA A 40 -18.80 -6.82 -16.56
C ALA A 40 -18.91 -5.45 -15.84
N ASN A 41 -17.84 -4.98 -15.18
CA ASN A 41 -17.80 -3.76 -14.36
C ASN A 41 -18.80 -3.73 -13.19
N LYS A 42 -19.27 -4.91 -12.75
CA LYS A 42 -20.14 -5.11 -11.58
C LYS A 42 -19.27 -5.37 -10.34
N TYR A 43 -18.60 -4.31 -9.87
CA TYR A 43 -17.58 -4.44 -8.83
C TYR A 43 -18.13 -4.85 -7.46
N PRO A 44 -19.31 -4.38 -6.99
CA PRO A 44 -19.89 -4.85 -5.73
C PRO A 44 -20.17 -6.36 -5.73
N GLU A 45 -20.73 -6.87 -6.82
CA GLU A 45 -21.01 -8.30 -7.00
C GLU A 45 -19.71 -9.11 -7.08
N ALA A 46 -18.69 -8.59 -7.79
CA ALA A 46 -17.37 -9.22 -7.82
C ALA A 46 -16.76 -9.32 -6.41
N ILE A 47 -16.86 -8.26 -5.60
CA ILE A 47 -16.37 -8.25 -4.20
C ILE A 47 -17.12 -9.28 -3.35
N GLN A 48 -18.43 -9.44 -3.54
CA GLN A 48 -19.21 -10.46 -2.83
C GLN A 48 -18.73 -11.87 -3.17
N GLU A 49 -18.52 -12.17 -4.45
CA GLU A 49 -18.02 -13.47 -4.90
C GLU A 49 -16.59 -13.74 -4.43
N TYR A 50 -15.68 -12.75 -4.47
CA TYR A 50 -14.34 -12.92 -3.91
C TYR A 50 -14.36 -13.09 -2.39
N THR A 51 -15.30 -12.43 -1.69
CA THR A 51 -15.49 -12.63 -0.25
C THR A 51 -15.99 -14.04 0.06
N GLU A 52 -16.86 -14.59 -0.78
CA GLU A 52 -17.27 -15.99 -0.70
C GLU A 52 -16.06 -16.92 -0.94
N ALA A 53 -15.26 -16.67 -1.97
CA ALA A 53 -14.04 -17.44 -2.23
C ALA A 53 -13.08 -17.45 -1.02
N ILE A 54 -12.88 -16.31 -0.37
CA ILE A 54 -12.07 -16.20 0.86
C ILE A 54 -12.65 -17.00 2.02
N LYS A 55 -13.98 -17.03 2.20
CA LYS A 55 -14.62 -17.85 3.24
C LYS A 55 -14.43 -19.35 2.99
N ARG A 56 -14.42 -19.76 1.72
CA ARG A 56 -14.25 -21.15 1.29
C ARG A 56 -12.80 -21.62 1.32
N ASN A 57 -11.86 -20.75 1.01
CA ASN A 57 -10.44 -21.00 1.18
C ASN A 57 -9.72 -19.69 1.53
N PRO A 58 -9.45 -19.46 2.84
CA PRO A 58 -8.82 -18.22 3.30
C PRO A 58 -7.31 -18.18 3.07
N LYS A 59 -6.70 -19.26 2.58
CA LYS A 59 -5.24 -19.39 2.38
C LYS A 59 -4.79 -19.05 0.96
N ASP A 60 -5.71 -18.91 0.02
CA ASP A 60 -5.39 -18.49 -1.33
C ASP A 60 -5.27 -16.96 -1.40
N HIS A 61 -4.02 -16.49 -1.52
CA HIS A 61 -3.69 -15.07 -1.62
C HIS A 61 -4.28 -14.38 -2.87
N THR A 62 -4.64 -15.13 -3.91
CA THR A 62 -5.16 -14.57 -5.17
C THR A 62 -6.54 -13.96 -4.99
N PHE A 63 -7.37 -14.50 -4.10
CA PHE A 63 -8.72 -13.98 -3.84
C PHE A 63 -8.67 -12.60 -3.20
N TYR A 64 -7.78 -12.39 -2.22
CA TYR A 64 -7.57 -11.09 -1.60
C TYR A 64 -7.07 -10.06 -2.62
N SER A 65 -6.08 -10.40 -3.46
CA SER A 65 -5.63 -9.51 -4.54
C SER A 65 -6.75 -9.18 -5.55
N ASN A 66 -7.63 -10.12 -5.87
CA ASN A 66 -8.74 -9.88 -6.78
C ASN A 66 -9.83 -9.00 -6.13
N ARG A 67 -10.12 -9.20 -4.84
CA ARG A 67 -11.02 -8.34 -4.09
C ARG A 67 -10.47 -6.92 -3.91
N ALA A 68 -9.16 -6.79 -3.65
CA ALA A 68 -8.47 -5.50 -3.66
C ALA A 68 -8.66 -4.76 -4.99
N ALA A 69 -8.59 -5.48 -6.12
CA ALA A 69 -8.86 -4.90 -7.43
C ALA A 69 -10.28 -4.33 -7.53
N GLY A 70 -11.28 -5.06 -7.00
CA GLY A 70 -12.67 -4.61 -6.92
C GLY A 70 -12.80 -3.34 -6.11
N TYR A 71 -12.22 -3.31 -4.90
CA TYR A 71 -12.23 -2.12 -4.05
C TYR A 71 -11.53 -0.92 -4.71
N MET A 72 -10.39 -1.11 -5.38
CA MET A 72 -9.70 -0.04 -6.12
C MET A 72 -10.59 0.56 -7.21
N LYS A 73 -11.39 -0.25 -7.91
CA LYS A 73 -12.32 0.24 -8.93
C LYS A 73 -13.49 1.03 -8.35
N MET A 74 -13.81 0.81 -7.08
CA MET A 74 -14.79 1.59 -6.32
C MET A 74 -14.21 2.81 -5.60
N GLY A 75 -12.89 3.03 -5.67
CA GLY A 75 -12.21 4.09 -4.91
C GLY A 75 -12.01 3.77 -3.42
N GLU A 76 -12.28 2.53 -3.00
CA GLU A 76 -12.19 2.04 -1.62
C GLU A 76 -10.76 1.63 -1.27
N TYR A 77 -9.80 2.54 -1.38
CA TYR A 77 -8.36 2.23 -1.27
C TYR A 77 -7.96 1.67 0.09
N ASN A 78 -8.61 2.07 1.19
CA ASN A 78 -8.33 1.53 2.52
C ASN A 78 -8.71 0.04 2.63
N HIS A 79 -9.81 -0.37 2.02
CA HIS A 79 -10.21 -1.78 1.95
C HIS A 79 -9.25 -2.57 1.04
N ALA A 80 -8.87 -1.98 -0.09
CA ALA A 80 -7.90 -2.59 -1.00
C ALA A 80 -6.52 -2.79 -0.35
N LEU A 81 -6.03 -1.83 0.43
CA LEU A 81 -4.76 -1.93 1.16
C LEU A 81 -4.78 -3.10 2.16
N LYS A 82 -5.84 -3.24 2.94
CA LYS A 82 -6.01 -4.38 3.87
C LYS A 82 -5.97 -5.73 3.16
N ASP A 83 -6.62 -5.82 2.00
CA ASP A 83 -6.59 -7.04 1.19
C ASP A 83 -5.21 -7.29 0.55
N CYS A 84 -4.50 -6.24 0.15
CA CYS A 84 -3.12 -6.38 -0.31
C CYS A 84 -2.21 -6.87 0.83
N ASP A 85 -2.38 -6.35 2.06
CA ASP A 85 -1.64 -6.79 3.23
C ASP A 85 -1.91 -8.27 3.54
N ALA A 86 -3.18 -8.69 3.57
CA ALA A 86 -3.54 -10.09 3.75
C ALA A 86 -2.98 -11.01 2.64
N ALA A 87 -2.98 -10.56 1.38
CA ALA A 87 -2.37 -11.31 0.29
C ALA A 87 -0.85 -11.46 0.47
N LEU A 88 -0.17 -10.42 0.95
CA LEU A 88 1.28 -10.40 1.16
C LEU A 88 1.70 -11.13 2.45
N GLU A 89 0.84 -11.21 3.46
CA GLU A 89 1.05 -12.10 4.61
C GLU A 89 1.08 -13.58 4.19
N LEU A 90 0.23 -13.95 3.23
CA LEU A 90 0.16 -15.30 2.68
C LEU A 90 1.25 -15.57 1.63
N SER A 91 1.61 -14.57 0.83
CA SER A 91 2.61 -14.66 -0.24
C SER A 91 3.40 -13.35 -0.37
N PRO A 92 4.52 -13.20 0.38
CA PRO A 92 5.24 -11.93 0.51
C PRO A 92 5.80 -11.34 -0.78
N GLU A 93 6.12 -12.19 -1.76
CA GLU A 93 6.70 -11.79 -3.05
C GLU A 93 5.65 -11.77 -4.18
N PHE A 94 4.36 -11.73 -3.83
CA PHE A 94 3.30 -11.69 -4.84
C PHE A 94 3.20 -10.32 -5.52
N VAL A 95 3.96 -10.15 -6.61
CA VAL A 95 4.14 -8.88 -7.33
C VAL A 95 2.81 -8.21 -7.69
N LYS A 96 1.76 -8.98 -8.04
CA LYS A 96 0.44 -8.43 -8.34
C LYS A 96 -0.18 -7.69 -7.14
N ALA A 97 -0.12 -8.26 -5.93
CA ALA A 97 -0.60 -7.60 -4.72
C ALA A 97 0.28 -6.41 -4.32
N MET A 98 1.61 -6.54 -4.45
CA MET A 98 2.55 -5.44 -4.19
C MET A 98 2.29 -4.24 -5.12
N THR A 99 2.02 -4.51 -6.41
CA THR A 99 1.72 -3.48 -7.41
C THR A 99 0.41 -2.77 -7.11
N ARG A 100 -0.64 -3.53 -6.74
CA ARG A 100 -1.92 -2.95 -6.30
C ARG A 100 -1.77 -2.09 -5.05
N LYS A 101 -0.93 -2.52 -4.10
CA LYS A 101 -0.59 -1.75 -2.91
C LYS A 101 0.09 -0.42 -3.26
N ALA A 102 1.05 -0.46 -4.19
CA ALA A 102 1.70 0.74 -4.72
C ALA A 102 0.69 1.69 -5.41
N ASP A 103 -0.20 1.14 -6.24
CA ASP A 103 -1.26 1.91 -6.89
C ASP A 103 -2.24 2.53 -5.86
N CYS A 104 -2.59 1.81 -4.79
CA CYS A 104 -3.43 2.36 -3.73
C CYS A 104 -2.76 3.58 -3.08
N TYR A 105 -1.47 3.48 -2.74
CA TYR A 105 -0.72 4.62 -2.21
C TYR A 105 -0.61 5.77 -3.20
N TYR A 106 -0.48 5.48 -4.49
CA TYR A 106 -0.51 6.51 -5.53
C TYR A 106 -1.85 7.27 -5.52
N TRP A 107 -2.98 6.55 -5.47
CA TRP A 107 -4.31 7.18 -5.46
C TRP A 107 -4.64 7.89 -4.15
N THR A 108 -4.10 7.44 -3.01
CA THR A 108 -4.20 8.16 -1.73
C THR A 108 -3.19 9.29 -1.58
N LYS A 109 -2.37 9.54 -2.62
CA LYS A 109 -1.32 10.57 -2.68
C LYS A 109 -0.17 10.38 -1.69
N GLU A 110 -0.01 9.17 -1.15
CA GLU A 110 1.14 8.75 -0.35
C GLU A 110 2.28 8.32 -1.28
N TYR A 111 2.76 9.26 -2.10
CA TYR A 111 3.69 8.95 -3.21
C TYR A 111 5.01 8.36 -2.75
N HIS A 112 5.51 8.72 -1.57
CA HIS A 112 6.71 8.11 -0.99
C HIS A 112 6.55 6.59 -0.81
N LYS A 113 5.41 6.15 -0.26
CA LYS A 113 5.09 4.72 -0.13
C LYS A 113 4.87 4.04 -1.47
N ALA A 114 4.22 4.73 -2.42
CA ALA A 114 4.02 4.20 -3.76
C ALA A 114 5.36 3.87 -4.44
N LEU A 115 6.32 4.81 -4.41
CA LEU A 115 7.66 4.61 -4.97
C LEU A 115 8.39 3.44 -4.30
N GLU A 116 8.34 3.34 -2.97
CA GLU A 116 8.98 2.22 -2.26
C GLU A 116 8.44 0.86 -2.69
N TRP A 117 7.12 0.72 -2.81
CA TRP A 117 6.50 -0.52 -3.24
C TRP A 117 6.80 -0.84 -4.71
N TYR A 118 6.74 0.14 -5.62
CA TYR A 118 7.16 -0.09 -7.00
C TYR A 118 8.64 -0.49 -7.10
N GLN A 119 9.53 0.14 -6.32
CA GLN A 119 10.94 -0.24 -6.28
C GLN A 119 11.14 -1.66 -5.75
N LYS A 120 10.39 -2.08 -4.72
CA LYS A 120 10.40 -3.48 -4.25
C LYS A 120 9.94 -4.43 -5.36
N CYS A 121 8.87 -4.11 -6.09
CA CYS A 121 8.44 -4.92 -7.23
C CYS A 121 9.50 -4.99 -8.33
N LEU A 122 10.15 -3.87 -8.68
CA LEU A 122 11.19 -3.81 -9.72
C LEU A 122 12.46 -4.58 -9.35
N LYS A 123 12.72 -4.83 -8.06
CA LYS A 123 13.80 -5.75 -7.65
C LYS A 123 13.48 -7.21 -8.00
N ILE A 124 12.20 -7.57 -8.05
CA ILE A 124 11.73 -8.93 -8.38
C ILE A 124 11.54 -9.07 -9.90
N GLU A 125 10.93 -8.05 -10.54
CA GLU A 125 10.66 -8.00 -11.98
C GLU A 125 11.26 -6.73 -12.60
N PRO A 126 12.57 -6.70 -12.90
CA PRO A 126 13.28 -5.50 -13.35
C PRO A 126 12.77 -4.95 -14.68
N ASP A 127 12.31 -5.83 -15.57
CA ASP A 127 11.89 -5.51 -16.94
C ASP A 127 10.39 -5.28 -17.09
N ASN A 128 9.64 -5.25 -15.99
CA ASN A 128 8.20 -5.01 -16.04
C ASN A 128 7.91 -3.53 -16.34
N GLN A 129 7.42 -3.28 -17.57
CA GLN A 129 7.08 -1.95 -18.05
C GLN A 129 6.00 -1.27 -17.20
N GLN A 130 4.99 -2.01 -16.74
CA GLN A 130 3.89 -1.47 -15.93
C GLN A 130 4.40 -0.88 -14.60
N LEU A 131 5.41 -1.50 -14.00
CA LEU A 131 6.05 -1.01 -12.78
C LEU A 131 6.85 0.28 -13.04
N ARG A 132 7.62 0.31 -14.14
CA ARG A 132 8.37 1.51 -14.56
C ARG A 132 7.43 2.68 -14.83
N GLU A 133 6.32 2.43 -15.53
CA GLU A 133 5.26 3.43 -15.76
C GLU A 133 4.63 3.92 -14.44
N GLY A 134 4.44 3.02 -13.47
CA GLY A 134 3.96 3.38 -12.13
C GLY A 134 4.91 4.33 -11.40
N VAL A 135 6.22 4.06 -11.46
CA VAL A 135 7.27 4.96 -10.94
C VAL A 135 7.23 6.31 -11.65
N ASP A 136 7.28 6.31 -12.98
CA ASP A 136 7.30 7.54 -13.79
C ASP A 136 6.08 8.42 -13.53
N ARG A 137 4.89 7.80 -13.48
CA ARG A 137 3.63 8.49 -13.16
C ARG A 137 3.71 9.12 -11.77
N THR A 138 4.25 8.42 -10.79
CA THR A 138 4.38 8.91 -9.41
C THR A 138 5.37 10.06 -9.32
N LEU A 139 6.53 9.96 -9.97
CA LEU A 139 7.53 11.03 -10.03
C LEU A 139 6.99 12.29 -10.70
N ARG A 140 6.20 12.15 -11.78
CA ARG A 140 5.52 13.31 -12.40
C ARG A 140 4.61 14.03 -11.41
N GLN A 141 3.80 13.31 -10.62
CA GLN A 141 2.93 13.93 -9.62
C GLN A 141 3.74 14.63 -8.53
N ILE A 142 4.82 14.02 -8.05
CA ILE A 142 5.73 14.63 -7.08
C ILE A 142 6.26 15.97 -7.61
N ASN A 143 6.70 15.99 -8.87
CA ASN A 143 7.27 17.18 -9.51
C ASN A 143 6.22 18.28 -9.77
N VAL A 144 4.99 17.91 -10.17
CA VAL A 144 3.89 18.87 -10.34
C VAL A 144 3.58 19.57 -9.02
N SER A 145 3.54 18.84 -7.90
CA SER A 145 3.32 19.43 -6.57
C SER A 145 4.50 20.26 -6.04
N GLN A 146 5.64 20.31 -6.73
CA GLN A 146 6.74 21.23 -6.40
C GLN A 146 6.52 22.63 -7.01
N GLY A 147 5.45 22.83 -7.80
CA GLY A 147 5.02 24.15 -8.27
C GLY A 147 4.35 25.00 -7.18
N ASP A 148 3.62 26.03 -7.61
CA ASP A 148 3.05 27.04 -6.69
C ASP A 148 1.94 26.49 -5.78
N GLU A 149 1.22 25.45 -6.20
CA GLU A 149 0.10 24.88 -5.44
C GLU A 149 0.52 23.79 -4.44
N VAL A 150 0.06 23.92 -3.20
CA VAL A 150 0.27 22.95 -2.13
C VAL A 150 -0.79 21.86 -2.17
N ASP A 151 -0.36 20.61 -2.36
CA ASP A 151 -1.24 19.46 -2.13
C ASP A 151 -1.40 19.22 -0.61
N GLU A 152 -2.31 19.96 0.01
CA GLU A 152 -2.55 19.92 1.46
C GLU A 152 -2.92 18.51 1.94
N ASP A 153 -3.64 17.75 1.12
CA ASP A 153 -4.05 16.39 1.45
C ASP A 153 -2.89 15.41 1.51
N ARG A 154 -1.93 15.55 0.59
CA ARG A 154 -0.68 14.80 0.59
C ARG A 154 0.15 15.13 1.84
N VAL A 155 0.32 16.41 2.15
CA VAL A 155 1.07 16.84 3.35
C VAL A 155 0.38 16.34 4.62
N ARG A 156 -0.94 16.49 4.73
CA ARG A 156 -1.72 16.03 5.89
C ARG A 156 -1.56 14.53 6.14
N ARG A 157 -1.64 13.70 5.09
CA ARG A 157 -1.42 12.25 5.22
C ARG A 157 0.02 11.90 5.56
N ALA A 158 0.99 12.57 4.96
CA ALA A 158 2.40 12.41 5.29
C ALA A 158 2.67 12.74 6.77
N MET A 159 2.11 13.83 7.30
CA MET A 159 2.29 14.21 8.69
C MET A 159 1.59 13.28 9.69
N ALA A 160 0.62 12.49 9.24
CA ALA A 160 -0.02 11.43 10.02
C ALA A 160 0.75 10.10 9.98
N ASP A 161 1.76 9.98 9.12
CA ASP A 161 2.58 8.78 8.96
C ASP A 161 3.64 8.70 10.08
N PRO A 162 3.64 7.64 10.92
CA PRO A 162 4.63 7.48 11.98
C PRO A 162 6.07 7.45 11.48
N GLU A 163 6.32 6.95 10.26
CA GLU A 163 7.66 6.92 9.69
C GLU A 163 8.16 8.35 9.39
N ILE A 164 7.30 9.18 8.80
CA ILE A 164 7.60 10.58 8.52
C ILE A 164 7.81 11.37 9.82
N GLN A 165 6.98 11.14 10.83
CA GLN A 165 7.14 11.77 12.15
C GLN A 165 8.48 11.39 12.80
N ALA A 166 8.84 10.11 12.76
CA ALA A 166 10.13 9.63 13.28
C ALA A 166 11.30 10.31 12.56
N MET A 167 11.25 10.44 11.24
CA MET A 167 12.27 11.15 10.47
C MET A 167 12.36 12.63 10.86
N LEU A 168 11.24 13.33 10.99
CA LEU A 168 11.23 14.76 11.37
C LEU A 168 11.73 14.99 12.80
N SER A 169 11.70 13.96 13.66
CA SER A 169 12.27 14.01 15.01
C SER A 169 13.77 13.69 15.07
N ASP A 170 14.38 13.26 13.97
CA ASP A 170 15.81 12.96 13.89
C ASP A 170 16.64 14.25 14.02
N PRO A 171 17.49 14.41 15.06
CA PRO A 171 18.28 15.63 15.27
C PRO A 171 19.22 15.95 14.11
N ILE A 172 19.77 14.92 13.44
CA ILE A 172 20.69 15.12 12.33
C ILE A 172 19.92 15.66 11.12
N LEU A 173 18.72 15.12 10.87
CA LEU A 173 17.86 15.62 9.81
C LEU A 173 17.42 17.06 10.10
N GLN A 174 16.98 17.37 11.32
CA GLN A 174 16.62 18.74 11.71
C GLN A 174 17.77 19.73 11.50
N MET A 175 18.99 19.32 11.87
CA MET A 175 20.19 20.13 11.64
C MET A 175 20.45 20.33 10.15
N ALA A 176 20.33 19.27 9.34
CA ALA A 176 20.47 19.37 7.88
C ALA A 176 19.42 20.31 7.26
N LEU A 177 18.16 20.21 7.68
CA LEU A 177 17.07 21.09 7.21
C LEU A 177 17.29 22.55 7.58
N ARG A 178 17.86 22.82 8.76
CA ARG A 178 18.27 24.16 9.17
C ARG A 178 19.43 24.68 8.34
N ASP A 179 20.44 23.84 8.08
CA ASP A 179 21.58 24.21 7.22
C ASP A 179 21.12 24.53 5.79
N PHE A 180 20.07 23.90 5.26
CA PHE A 180 19.49 24.27 3.96
C PHE A 180 18.95 25.71 3.91
N GLN A 181 18.54 26.27 5.05
CA GLN A 181 18.05 27.64 5.15
C GLN A 181 19.18 28.64 5.48
N GLU A 182 20.11 28.25 6.35
CA GLU A 182 21.12 29.16 6.92
C GLU A 182 22.50 29.06 6.25
N ASN A 183 22.88 27.88 5.73
CA ASN A 183 24.21 27.61 5.18
C ASN A 183 24.21 26.51 4.09
N PRO A 184 23.98 26.88 2.81
CA PRO A 184 23.90 25.92 1.70
C PRO A 184 25.14 25.03 1.52
N ALA A 185 26.32 25.51 1.90
CA ALA A 185 27.55 24.73 1.79
C ALA A 185 27.60 23.58 2.83
N ALA A 186 27.13 23.83 4.05
CA ALA A 186 26.99 22.80 5.08
C ALA A 186 25.87 21.81 4.74
N ALA A 187 24.75 22.29 4.18
CA ALA A 187 23.65 21.45 3.69
C ALA A 187 24.13 20.41 2.67
N GLN A 188 25.02 20.81 1.75
CA GLN A 188 25.58 19.92 0.74
C GLN A 188 26.42 18.77 1.35
N GLN A 189 27.05 19.00 2.51
CA GLN A 189 27.81 17.94 3.21
C GLN A 189 26.88 16.87 3.76
N HIS A 190 25.71 17.23 4.28
CA HIS A 190 24.69 16.28 4.73
C HIS A 190 24.21 15.37 3.60
N LEU A 191 24.10 15.88 2.36
CA LEU A 191 23.71 15.10 1.18
C LEU A 191 24.76 14.10 0.69
N GLN A 192 26.00 14.17 1.20
CA GLN A 192 27.02 13.15 0.91
C GLN A 192 26.69 11.83 1.63
N ASN A 193 25.96 11.88 2.75
CA ASN A 193 25.48 10.69 3.42
C ASN A 193 24.27 10.10 2.64
N PRO A 194 24.35 8.85 2.13
CA PRO A 194 23.27 8.23 1.38
C PRO A 194 21.98 8.07 2.19
N GLU A 195 22.08 7.80 3.49
CA GLU A 195 20.92 7.68 4.37
C GLU A 195 20.18 9.02 4.51
N MET A 196 20.94 10.10 4.72
CA MET A 196 20.38 11.44 4.81
C MET A 196 19.70 11.86 3.51
N ARG A 197 20.34 11.58 2.36
CA ARG A 197 19.75 11.83 1.05
C ARG A 197 18.44 11.09 0.87
N SER A 198 18.39 9.79 1.19
CA SER A 198 17.16 9.00 1.12
C SER A 198 16.06 9.56 2.01
N LYS A 199 16.40 10.05 3.22
CA LYS A 199 15.43 10.69 4.11
C LYS A 199 14.86 11.98 3.49
N ILE A 200 15.71 12.82 2.92
CA ILE A 200 15.29 14.07 2.27
C ILE A 200 14.44 13.77 1.03
N GLU A 201 14.85 12.85 0.17
CA GLU A 201 14.08 12.41 -1.00
C GLU A 201 12.69 11.89 -0.61
N LYS A 202 12.62 11.11 0.47
CA LYS A 202 11.34 10.61 0.99
C LYS A 202 10.45 11.75 1.51
N LEU A 203 10.99 12.73 2.22
CA LEU A 203 10.22 13.91 2.67
C LEU A 203 9.75 14.80 1.51
N ILE A 204 10.56 14.91 0.44
CA ILE A 204 10.18 15.57 -0.81
C ILE A 204 9.06 14.79 -1.50
N ALA A 205 9.17 13.46 -1.58
CA ALA A 205 8.14 12.58 -2.14
C ALA A 205 6.86 12.53 -1.27
N ALA A 206 6.96 12.77 0.03
CA ALA A 206 5.82 12.94 0.93
C ALA A 206 5.21 14.35 0.85
N GLY A 207 5.88 15.32 0.21
CA GLY A 207 5.41 16.70 0.04
C GLY A 207 5.66 17.60 1.25
N VAL A 208 6.30 17.06 2.30
CA VAL A 208 6.62 17.77 3.55
C VAL A 208 7.68 18.83 3.32
N ILE A 209 8.65 18.53 2.44
CA ILE A 209 9.74 19.43 2.06
C ILE A 209 9.64 19.76 0.58
N ARG A 210 10.02 21.00 0.24
CA ARG A 210 10.16 21.46 -1.14
C ARG A 210 11.58 21.89 -1.40
N THR A 211 12.11 21.47 -2.53
CA THR A 211 13.38 22.00 -3.04
C THR A 211 13.02 23.22 -3.88
N SER A 212 13.10 24.41 -3.29
CA SER A 212 12.94 25.65 -4.04
C SER A 212 14.16 25.80 -4.95
N SER A 213 14.12 25.29 -6.17
CA SER A 213 15.04 25.72 -7.21
C SER A 213 14.52 27.06 -7.73
N ARG A 214 14.97 28.16 -7.12
CA ARG A 214 14.98 29.46 -7.80
C ARG A 214 16.27 29.59 -8.57
#